data_AF-A0A5C7KSG0-F1
#
_entry.id   AF-A0A5C7KSG0-F1
#
_cell.length_a   1.000
_cell.length_b   1.000
_cell.length_c   1.000
_cell.angle_alpha   90.00
_cell.angle_beta   90.00
_cell.angle_gamma   90.00
#
_symmetry.space_group_name_H-M   'P 1'
#
loop_
_entity.id
_entity.type
_entity.pdbx_description
1 polymer ?
#
loop_
_entity_poly.entity_id
_entity_poly.type
_entity_poly.pdbx_seq_one_letter_code
_entity_poly.pdbx_strand_id
1 'polypeptide(L)'
;MKFRVMVTNLLYFTVVFIVAVLIATQGISRKVNTYKATEQPIFFSVEKERISIANSVTGRVDLVMVATGDHVNKGDLLVKLVDDSLSQKILSLTELAEENISARTELELLKARASEYEIRAPRDGVVYQLHTAEGSYLTMNAPVLTLFADNNVKLVGELDQEQYVDIQKAKDIEVFSSRFEQVYKISFEGVGRVKSGIAPDDAKYEVRFKFFDADEGAAFIDGEALEVVSTTSADHGLRPSERVAKIWNSLILGR
;
A
#
# COMPACT_ATOMS: atom_id res chain seq x y z
N MET A 1 -6.51 -33.50 -62.73
CA MET A 1 -7.08 -34.40 -61.69
C MET A 1 -6.36 -34.27 -60.34
N LYS A 2 -5.01 -34.32 -60.28
CA LYS A 2 -4.23 -34.22 -59.03
C LYS A 2 -4.44 -32.91 -58.23
N PHE A 3 -4.63 -31.78 -58.90
CA PHE A 3 -4.81 -30.47 -58.22
C PHE A 3 -6.13 -30.36 -57.44
N ARG A 4 -7.26 -30.83 -57.98
CA ARG A 4 -8.56 -30.80 -57.28
C ARG A 4 -8.55 -31.71 -56.05
N VAL A 5 -7.96 -32.90 -56.17
CA VAL A 5 -7.83 -33.86 -55.05
C VAL A 5 -6.92 -33.29 -53.95
N MET A 6 -5.83 -32.61 -54.33
CA MET A 6 -4.95 -31.93 -53.38
C MET A 6 -5.66 -30.82 -52.60
N VAL A 7 -6.47 -29.98 -53.27
CA VAL A 7 -7.24 -28.91 -52.61
C VAL A 7 -8.32 -29.48 -51.69
N THR A 8 -9.03 -30.53 -52.10
CA THR A 8 -10.05 -31.17 -51.26
C THR A 8 -9.44 -31.81 -50.01
N ASN A 9 -8.32 -32.51 -50.15
CA ASN A 9 -7.62 -33.10 -48.99
C ASN A 9 -7.09 -32.02 -48.04
N LEU A 10 -6.62 -30.89 -48.57
CA LEU A 10 -6.20 -29.75 -47.76
C LEU A 10 -7.37 -29.14 -46.97
N LEU A 11 -8.56 -29.05 -47.57
CA LEU A 11 -9.76 -28.55 -46.89
C LEU A 11 -10.24 -29.51 -45.79
N TYR A 12 -10.25 -30.83 -46.04
CA TYR A 12 -10.56 -31.79 -44.99
C TYR A 12 -9.57 -31.77 -43.84
N PHE A 13 -8.27 -31.65 -44.15
CA PHE A 13 -7.24 -31.58 -43.13
C PHE A 13 -7.37 -30.33 -42.26
N THR A 14 -7.66 -29.16 -42.87
CA THR A 14 -7.87 -27.92 -42.13
C THR A 14 -9.11 -27.97 -41.23
N VAL A 15 -10.22 -28.56 -41.69
CA VAL A 15 -11.43 -28.71 -40.86
C VAL A 15 -11.17 -29.66 -39.67
N VAL A 16 -10.55 -30.81 -39.91
CA VAL A 16 -10.20 -31.76 -38.83
C VAL A 16 -9.23 -31.11 -37.85
N PHE A 17 -8.27 -30.32 -38.33
CA PHE A 17 -7.34 -29.57 -37.49
C PHE A 17 -8.06 -28.56 -36.60
N ILE A 18 -8.99 -27.77 -37.15
CA ILE A 18 -9.79 -26.81 -36.38
C ILE A 18 -10.62 -27.52 -35.30
N VAL A 19 -11.30 -28.62 -35.64
CA VAL A 19 -12.10 -29.39 -34.68
C VAL A 19 -11.24 -29.98 -33.57
N ALA A 20 -10.06 -30.54 -33.91
CA ALA A 20 -9.13 -31.04 -32.91
C ALA A 20 -8.62 -29.94 -31.97
N VAL A 21 -8.33 -28.75 -32.49
CA VAL A 21 -7.92 -27.57 -31.69
C VAL A 21 -9.08 -27.11 -30.78
N LEU A 22 -10.32 -27.14 -31.24
CA LEU A 22 -11.48 -26.78 -30.42
C LEU A 22 -11.68 -27.77 -29.26
N ILE A 23 -11.59 -29.07 -29.50
CA ILE A 23 -11.71 -30.09 -28.44
C ILE A 23 -10.57 -29.95 -27.42
N ALA A 24 -9.34 -29.73 -27.89
CA ALA A 24 -8.18 -29.51 -27.02
C ALA A 24 -8.35 -28.26 -26.14
N THR A 25 -8.80 -27.14 -26.72
CA THR A 25 -9.01 -25.89 -25.99
C THR A 25 -10.20 -25.94 -25.02
N GLN A 26 -11.27 -26.67 -25.36
CA GLN A 26 -12.39 -26.90 -24.45
C GLN A 26 -11.99 -27.79 -23.26
N GLY A 27 -11.16 -28.81 -23.47
CA GLY A 27 -10.59 -29.63 -22.40
C GLY A 27 -9.75 -28.81 -21.42
N ILE A 28 -8.93 -27.89 -21.94
CA ILE A 28 -8.15 -26.93 -21.14
C ILE A 28 -9.10 -26.01 -20.34
N SER A 29 -10.16 -25.48 -20.98
CA SER A 29 -11.14 -24.59 -20.32
C SER A 29 -11.87 -25.24 -19.15
N ARG A 30 -12.31 -26.51 -19.29
CA ARG A 30 -12.98 -27.23 -18.19
C ARG A 30 -12.05 -27.43 -17.01
N LYS A 31 -10.82 -27.87 -17.29
CA LYS A 31 -9.80 -28.09 -16.26
C LYS A 31 -9.55 -26.80 -15.47
N VAL A 32 -9.33 -25.67 -16.14
CA VAL A 32 -9.14 -24.34 -15.52
C VAL A 32 -10.31 -23.93 -14.62
N ASN A 33 -11.56 -24.10 -15.08
CA ASN A 33 -12.74 -23.77 -14.26
C ASN A 33 -12.85 -24.63 -13.00
N THR A 34 -12.47 -25.92 -13.05
CA THR A 34 -12.53 -26.82 -11.89
C THR A 34 -11.44 -26.54 -10.86
N TYR A 35 -10.22 -26.15 -11.26
CA TYR A 35 -9.15 -25.73 -10.32
C TYR A 35 -9.52 -24.45 -9.55
N LYS A 36 -10.17 -23.48 -10.22
CA LYS A 36 -10.59 -22.21 -9.61
C LYS A 36 -11.70 -22.33 -8.56
N ALA A 37 -12.51 -23.38 -8.62
CA ALA A 37 -13.61 -23.54 -7.65
C ALA A 37 -13.12 -23.95 -6.24
N THR A 38 -11.83 -24.30 -6.11
CA THR A 38 -11.26 -24.87 -4.87
C THR A 38 -10.11 -24.03 -4.30
N GLU A 39 -9.43 -23.18 -5.07
CA GLU A 39 -8.42 -22.25 -4.55
C GLU A 39 -9.11 -21.05 -3.89
N GLN A 40 -9.01 -20.92 -2.56
CA GLN A 40 -9.35 -19.67 -1.88
C GLN A 40 -8.26 -18.64 -2.19
N PRO A 41 -8.60 -17.48 -2.78
CA PRO A 41 -7.60 -16.45 -3.07
C PRO A 41 -6.98 -15.94 -1.76
N ILE A 42 -5.65 -15.89 -1.73
CA ILE A 42 -4.90 -15.33 -0.61
C ILE A 42 -4.82 -13.82 -0.81
N PHE A 43 -5.21 -13.07 0.21
CA PHE A 43 -5.07 -11.61 0.23
C PHE A 43 -4.06 -11.19 1.27
N PHE A 44 -3.17 -10.28 0.88
CA PHE A 44 -2.31 -9.55 1.79
C PHE A 44 -2.83 -8.13 1.96
N SER A 45 -2.84 -7.65 3.19
CA SER A 45 -3.16 -6.26 3.52
C SER A 45 -1.88 -5.45 3.55
N VAL A 46 -1.88 -4.29 2.91
CA VAL A 46 -0.82 -3.29 3.08
C VAL A 46 -0.89 -2.73 4.51
N GLU A 47 0.25 -2.64 5.18
CA GLU A 47 0.42 -2.03 6.50
C GLU A 47 1.48 -0.93 6.40
N LYS A 48 1.07 0.32 6.64
CA LYS A 48 1.96 1.50 6.66
C LYS A 48 2.25 1.91 8.11
N GLU A 49 3.44 2.45 8.35
CA GLU A 49 3.80 2.97 9.67
C GLU A 49 2.95 4.19 10.01
N ARG A 50 2.12 4.07 11.06
CA ARG A 50 1.30 5.18 11.58
C ARG A 50 2.12 6.06 12.51
N ILE A 51 2.20 7.34 12.18
CA ILE A 51 2.90 8.35 12.99
C ILE A 51 1.85 9.31 13.56
N SER A 52 1.71 9.32 14.89
CA SER A 52 0.87 10.30 15.59
C SER A 52 1.71 11.49 16.01
N ILE A 53 1.34 12.68 15.54
CA ILE A 53 2.02 13.93 15.87
C ILE A 53 1.21 14.67 16.93
N ALA A 54 1.89 15.08 17.99
CA ALA A 54 1.34 15.87 19.08
C ALA A 54 2.15 17.17 19.24
N ASN A 55 1.53 18.19 19.82
CA ASN A 55 2.20 19.46 20.07
C ASN A 55 3.10 19.41 21.30
N SER A 56 4.27 20.04 21.22
CA SER A 56 5.22 20.13 22.34
C SER A 56 4.97 21.30 23.27
N VAL A 57 4.21 22.30 22.82
CA VAL A 57 3.91 23.54 23.57
C VAL A 57 2.43 23.85 23.56
N THR A 58 1.95 24.49 24.62
CA THR A 58 0.57 24.97 24.70
C THR A 58 0.42 26.26 23.89
N GLY A 59 -0.65 26.40 23.11
CA GLY A 59 -0.89 27.60 22.30
C GLY A 59 -2.16 27.54 21.47
N ARG A 60 -2.51 28.67 20.81
CA ARG A 60 -3.63 28.75 19.86
C ARG A 60 -3.13 28.37 18.48
N VAL A 61 -3.91 27.62 17.72
CA VAL A 61 -3.63 27.32 16.30
C VAL A 61 -3.89 28.58 15.49
N ASP A 62 -2.82 29.09 14.87
CA ASP A 62 -2.85 30.22 13.94
C ASP A 62 -3.32 29.75 12.57
N LEU A 63 -2.61 28.76 12.00
CA LEU A 63 -2.83 28.26 10.64
C LEU A 63 -2.63 26.75 10.56
N VAL A 64 -3.44 26.10 9.73
CA VAL A 64 -3.25 24.69 9.33
C VAL A 64 -2.93 24.65 7.84
N MET A 65 -1.73 24.18 7.50
CA MET A 65 -1.18 24.24 6.14
C MET A 65 -1.44 22.97 5.31
N VAL A 66 -2.13 21.98 5.86
CA VAL A 66 -2.34 20.65 5.25
C VAL A 66 -3.77 20.17 5.47
N ALA A 67 -4.25 19.32 4.56
CA ALA A 67 -5.55 18.65 4.62
C ALA A 67 -5.39 17.12 4.67
N THR A 68 -6.45 16.41 5.08
CA THR A 68 -6.48 14.94 4.98
C THR A 68 -6.33 14.51 3.52
N GLY A 69 -5.44 13.56 3.27
CA GLY A 69 -5.07 13.06 1.96
C GLY A 69 -3.87 13.76 1.34
N ASP A 70 -3.40 14.87 1.91
CA ASP A 70 -2.21 15.55 1.40
C ASP A 70 -0.95 14.74 1.64
N HIS A 71 -0.06 14.76 0.65
CA HIS A 71 1.29 14.27 0.78
C HIS A 71 2.18 15.36 1.38
N VAL A 72 3.01 15.00 2.35
CA VAL A 72 3.95 15.90 3.02
C VAL A 72 5.34 15.30 3.01
N ASN A 73 6.35 16.14 2.88
CA ASN A 73 7.75 15.76 2.99
C ASN A 73 8.28 16.10 4.38
N LYS A 74 9.34 15.42 4.79
CA LYS A 74 10.05 15.67 6.04
C LYS A 74 10.46 17.15 6.14
N GLY A 75 10.04 17.78 7.23
CA GLY A 75 10.33 19.17 7.53
C GLY A 75 9.25 20.16 7.09
N ASP A 76 8.27 19.72 6.30
CA ASP A 76 7.16 20.57 5.87
C ASP A 76 6.39 21.10 7.08
N LEU A 77 6.01 22.38 7.03
CA LEU A 77 5.23 23.02 8.07
C LEU A 77 3.79 22.54 7.97
N LEU A 78 3.28 21.89 9.01
CA LEU A 78 1.94 21.33 9.04
C LEU A 78 0.96 22.26 9.74
N VAL A 79 1.35 22.72 10.93
CA VAL A 79 0.52 23.57 11.78
C VAL A 79 1.40 24.62 12.45
N LYS A 80 0.92 25.86 12.47
CA LYS A 80 1.55 26.95 13.19
C LYS A 80 0.72 27.31 14.42
N LEU A 81 1.37 27.31 15.57
CA LEU A 81 0.82 27.79 16.83
C LEU A 81 1.28 29.22 17.09
N VAL A 82 0.51 29.95 17.89
CA VAL A 82 0.86 31.26 18.39
C VAL A 82 0.61 31.34 19.89
N ASP A 83 1.56 31.96 20.57
CA ASP A 83 1.38 32.52 21.91
C ASP A 83 1.57 34.03 21.84
N ASP A 84 0.52 34.76 22.19
CA ASP A 84 0.46 36.21 22.07
C ASP A 84 1.51 36.86 23.02
N SER A 85 1.77 36.25 24.18
CA SER A 85 2.74 36.76 25.17
C SER A 85 4.20 36.59 24.72
N LEU A 86 4.53 35.44 24.14
CA LEU A 86 5.85 35.14 23.58
C LEU A 86 6.14 36.06 22.39
N SER A 87 5.16 36.25 21.52
CA SER A 87 5.30 37.12 20.34
C SER A 87 5.59 38.57 20.73
N GLN A 88 4.86 39.11 21.72
CA GLN A 88 5.11 40.45 22.26
C GLN A 88 6.50 40.56 22.91
N LYS A 89 6.91 39.53 23.66
CA LYS A 89 8.23 39.52 24.32
C LYS A 89 9.37 39.52 23.29
N ILE A 90 9.26 38.71 22.23
CA ILE A 90 10.24 38.69 21.13
C ILE A 90 10.35 40.06 20.48
N LEU A 91 9.22 40.73 20.20
CA LEU A 91 9.23 42.07 19.61
C LEU A 91 10.00 43.07 20.49
N SER A 92 9.68 43.13 21.79
CA SER A 92 10.35 44.05 22.73
C SER A 92 11.85 43.79 22.88
N LEU A 93 12.27 42.52 22.85
CA LEU A 93 13.69 42.17 22.97
C LEU A 93 14.46 42.38 21.67
N THR A 94 13.79 42.31 20.52
CA THR A 94 14.43 42.58 19.23
C THR A 94 14.93 44.02 19.15
N GLU A 95 14.16 44.97 19.67
CA GLU A 95 14.56 46.39 19.76
C GLU A 95 15.76 46.59 20.70
N LEU A 96 15.80 45.89 21.84
CA LEU A 96 16.89 46.00 22.82
C LEU A 96 18.16 45.23 22.43
N ALA A 97 18.03 44.24 21.56
CA ALA A 97 19.12 43.37 21.13
C ALA A 97 20.17 44.11 20.29
N GLU A 98 19.84 45.24 19.65
CA GLU A 98 20.82 45.99 18.87
C GLU A 98 21.98 46.49 19.75
N GLU A 99 21.69 46.94 20.96
CA GLU A 99 22.63 47.63 21.85
C GLU A 99 23.15 46.74 23.00
N ASN A 100 22.50 45.60 23.27
CA ASN A 100 22.82 44.78 24.45
C ASN A 100 23.04 43.29 24.11
N ILE A 101 24.27 42.82 24.34
CA ILE A 101 24.66 41.42 24.13
C ILE A 101 23.81 40.45 24.97
N SER A 102 23.44 40.83 26.20
CA SER A 102 22.58 39.98 27.03
C SER A 102 21.17 39.85 26.46
N ALA A 103 20.62 40.92 25.89
CA ALA A 103 19.33 40.90 25.21
C ALA A 103 19.38 40.07 23.91
N ARG A 104 20.50 40.07 23.18
CA ARG A 104 20.70 39.16 22.03
C ARG A 104 20.61 37.70 22.45
N THR A 105 21.30 37.33 23.53
CA THR A 105 21.27 35.95 24.03
C THR A 105 19.86 35.52 24.46
N GLU A 106 19.12 36.41 25.13
CA GLU A 106 17.72 36.16 25.51
C GLU A 106 16.82 36.01 24.29
N LEU A 107 17.00 36.87 23.28
CA LEU A 107 16.25 36.81 22.02
C LEU A 107 16.48 35.49 21.27
N GLU A 108 17.72 35.04 21.16
CA GLU A 108 18.04 33.76 20.51
C GLU A 108 17.40 32.57 21.25
N LEU A 109 17.36 32.61 22.59
CA LEU A 109 16.66 31.60 23.38
C LEU A 109 15.14 31.62 23.11
N LEU A 110 14.53 32.80 23.01
CA LEU A 110 13.10 32.90 22.71
C LEU A 110 12.76 32.48 21.28
N LYS A 111 13.62 32.79 20.30
CA LYS A 111 13.46 32.30 18.92
C LYS A 111 13.56 30.78 18.85
N ALA A 112 14.48 30.18 19.58
CA ALA A 112 14.58 28.73 19.68
C ALA A 112 13.27 28.13 20.24
N ARG A 113 12.70 28.73 21.30
CA ARG A 113 11.38 28.33 21.81
C ARG A 113 10.25 28.57 20.81
N ALA A 114 10.30 29.64 20.03
CA ALA A 114 9.30 29.92 19.01
C ALA A 114 9.28 28.84 17.92
N SER A 115 10.40 28.18 17.64
CA SER A 115 10.42 27.05 16.70
C SER A 115 9.59 25.85 17.17
N GLU A 116 9.36 25.70 18.48
CA GLU A 116 8.49 24.66 19.04
C GLU A 116 6.99 24.91 18.76
N TYR A 117 6.63 26.14 18.36
CA TYR A 117 5.28 26.51 17.91
C TYR A 117 5.06 26.16 16.43
N GLU A 118 6.08 25.71 15.71
CA GLU A 118 5.96 25.21 14.34
C GLU A 118 5.98 23.68 14.34
N ILE A 119 4.82 23.08 14.08
CA ILE A 119 4.71 21.63 14.01
C ILE A 119 5.05 21.20 12.59
N ARG A 120 6.14 20.45 12.45
CA ARG A 120 6.68 20.00 11.16
C ARG A 120 6.57 18.49 10.99
N ALA A 121 6.52 18.04 9.74
CA ALA A 121 6.50 16.62 9.41
C ALA A 121 7.82 15.94 9.81
N PRO A 122 7.79 14.85 10.60
CA PRO A 122 8.99 14.13 11.00
C PRO A 122 9.57 13.26 9.88
N ARG A 123 8.74 12.84 8.91
CA ARG A 123 9.05 12.00 7.75
C ARG A 123 8.09 12.28 6.60
N ASP A 124 8.45 11.78 5.43
CA ASP A 124 7.60 11.78 4.24
C ASP A 124 6.40 10.84 4.44
N GLY A 125 5.22 11.26 4.00
CA GLY A 125 4.01 10.47 4.16
C GLY A 125 2.73 11.18 3.74
N VAL A 126 1.61 10.52 3.98
CA VAL A 126 0.26 11.03 3.67
C VAL A 126 -0.50 11.34 4.96
N VAL A 127 -1.15 12.50 5.00
CA VAL A 127 -2.00 12.92 6.12
C VAL A 127 -3.26 12.05 6.16
N TYR A 128 -3.36 11.20 7.18
CA TYR A 128 -4.54 10.35 7.37
C TYR A 128 -5.68 11.11 8.03
N GLN A 129 -5.40 11.82 9.11
CA GLN A 129 -6.42 12.50 9.90
C GLN A 129 -5.87 13.73 10.60
N LEU A 130 -6.62 14.83 10.54
CA LEU A 130 -6.42 16.02 11.36
C LEU A 130 -7.25 15.93 12.64
N HIS A 131 -6.63 16.22 13.78
CA HIS A 131 -7.28 16.29 15.09
C HIS A 131 -7.45 17.74 15.59
N THR A 132 -7.03 18.70 14.78
CA THR A 132 -7.05 20.12 15.11
C THR A 132 -7.62 20.97 13.97
N ALA A 133 -8.05 22.18 14.30
CA ALA A 133 -8.56 23.19 13.36
C ALA A 133 -8.01 24.58 13.73
N GLU A 134 -8.04 25.50 12.78
CA GLU A 134 -7.66 26.89 12.99
C GLU A 134 -8.48 27.55 14.11
N GLY A 135 -7.81 28.36 14.94
CA GLY A 135 -8.41 29.00 16.11
C GLY A 135 -8.60 28.09 17.34
N SER A 136 -8.36 26.78 17.21
CA SER A 136 -8.41 25.88 18.36
C SER A 136 -7.27 26.14 19.35
N TYR A 137 -7.46 25.76 20.61
CA TYR A 137 -6.43 25.88 21.65
C TYR A 137 -5.90 24.48 21.99
N LEU A 138 -4.60 24.27 21.81
CA LEU A 138 -3.94 23.00 22.08
C LEU A 138 -3.14 23.10 23.39
N THR A 139 -3.33 22.13 24.27
CA THR A 139 -2.46 21.92 25.45
C THR A 139 -1.29 21.02 25.09
N MET A 140 -0.16 21.10 25.79
CA MET A 140 0.97 20.19 25.59
C MET A 140 0.55 18.71 25.46
N ASN A 141 1.14 17.98 24.51
CA ASN A 141 0.85 16.60 24.14
C ASN A 141 -0.57 16.33 23.59
N ALA A 142 -1.33 17.36 23.21
CA ALA A 142 -2.57 17.17 22.48
C ALA A 142 -2.28 16.59 21.07
N PRO A 143 -3.10 15.64 20.58
CA PRO A 143 -2.95 15.12 19.24
C PRO A 143 -3.27 16.21 18.21
N VAL A 144 -2.40 16.35 17.22
CA VAL A 144 -2.52 17.37 16.17
C VAL A 144 -2.99 16.72 14.89
N LEU A 145 -2.27 15.68 14.44
CA LEU A 145 -2.61 14.93 13.24
C LEU A 145 -1.94 13.55 13.22
N THR A 146 -2.38 12.71 12.31
CA THR A 146 -1.84 11.37 12.07
C THR A 146 -1.38 11.25 10.62
N LEU A 147 -0.15 10.77 10.42
CA LEU A 147 0.45 10.48 9.11
C LEU A 147 0.60 8.97 8.93
N PHE A 148 0.54 8.51 7.69
CA PHE A 148 1.11 7.22 7.29
C PHE A 148 2.41 7.47 6.53
N ALA A 149 3.52 6.90 7.01
CA ALA A 149 4.81 7.06 6.37
C ALA A 149 4.88 6.31 5.04
N ASP A 150 5.62 6.87 4.08
CA ASP A 150 5.78 6.26 2.75
C ASP A 150 6.82 5.16 2.69
N ASN A 151 7.72 5.12 3.68
CA ASN A 151 8.71 4.08 3.80
C ASN A 151 8.25 2.94 4.73
N ASN A 152 9.01 1.85 4.73
CA ASN A 152 8.77 0.70 5.61
C ASN A 152 7.37 0.08 5.45
N VAL A 153 6.82 0.15 4.24
CA VAL A 153 5.52 -0.44 3.89
C VAL A 153 5.64 -1.96 3.87
N LYS A 154 4.76 -2.63 4.60
CA LYS A 154 4.71 -4.08 4.71
C LYS A 154 3.43 -4.63 4.11
N LEU A 155 3.46 -5.90 3.73
CA LEU A 155 2.28 -6.65 3.39
C LEU A 155 2.10 -7.76 4.40
N VAL A 156 0.90 -7.87 4.97
CA VAL A 156 0.57 -8.85 6.00
C VAL A 156 -0.55 -9.74 5.52
N GLY A 157 -0.32 -11.05 5.58
CA GLY A 157 -1.30 -12.07 5.24
C GLY A 157 -1.53 -13.03 6.38
N GLU A 158 -2.73 -13.57 6.48
CA GLU A 158 -3.03 -14.75 7.30
C GLU A 158 -3.13 -15.96 6.38
N LEU A 159 -2.28 -16.97 6.63
CA LEU A 159 -2.22 -18.20 5.84
C LEU A 159 -2.58 -19.40 6.71
N ASP A 160 -3.21 -20.41 6.12
CA ASP A 160 -3.27 -21.74 6.72
C ASP A 160 -1.90 -22.45 6.63
N GLN A 161 -1.79 -23.64 7.22
CA GLN A 161 -0.55 -24.40 7.24
C GLN A 161 -0.09 -24.83 5.84
N GLU A 162 -1.00 -25.21 4.95
CA GLU A 162 -0.68 -25.67 3.61
C GLU A 162 -0.15 -24.49 2.77
N GLN A 163 -0.87 -23.37 2.78
CA GLN A 163 -0.51 -22.12 2.14
C GLN A 163 0.84 -21.59 2.64
N TYR A 164 1.10 -21.64 3.95
CA TYR A 164 2.37 -21.22 4.53
C TYR A 164 3.54 -22.06 3.98
N VAL A 165 3.39 -23.38 3.89
CA VAL A 165 4.44 -24.27 3.37
C VAL A 165 4.73 -23.99 1.89
N ASP A 166 3.72 -23.68 1.09
CA ASP A 166 3.89 -23.34 -0.33
C ASP A 166 4.55 -21.96 -0.51
N ILE A 167 4.10 -20.98 0.26
CA ILE A 167 4.65 -19.63 0.27
C ILE A 167 6.09 -19.59 0.78
N GLN A 168 6.45 -20.42 1.74
CA GLN A 168 7.83 -20.52 2.25
C GLN A 168 8.80 -21.08 1.20
N LYS A 169 8.33 -21.97 0.31
CA LYS A 169 9.15 -22.50 -0.79
C LYS A 169 9.32 -21.47 -1.92
N ALA A 170 8.38 -20.54 -2.05
CA ALA A 170 8.45 -19.44 -3.01
C ALA A 170 9.44 -18.38 -2.52
N LYS A 171 10.48 -18.09 -3.31
CA LYS A 171 11.45 -17.03 -2.97
C LYS A 171 10.86 -15.63 -3.21
N ASP A 172 10.18 -15.48 -4.34
CA ASP A 172 9.53 -14.24 -4.77
C ASP A 172 8.07 -14.56 -5.07
N ILE A 173 7.18 -13.67 -4.64
CA ILE A 173 5.74 -13.79 -4.83
C ILE A 173 5.24 -12.55 -5.56
N GLU A 174 4.23 -12.75 -6.38
CA GLU A 174 3.57 -11.67 -7.11
C GLU A 174 2.21 -11.38 -6.50
N VAL A 175 1.94 -10.10 -6.25
CA VAL A 175 0.65 -9.61 -5.77
C VAL A 175 0.02 -8.65 -6.76
N PHE A 176 -1.29 -8.73 -6.92
CA PHE A 176 -2.06 -7.87 -7.81
C PHE A 176 -2.80 -6.81 -7.02
N SER A 177 -2.59 -5.55 -7.41
CA SER A 177 -3.43 -4.44 -6.97
C SER A 177 -4.60 -4.29 -7.93
N SER A 178 -5.82 -4.41 -7.40
CA SER A 178 -7.04 -4.08 -8.15
C SER A 178 -7.15 -2.59 -8.46
N ARG A 179 -6.55 -1.71 -7.64
CA ARG A 179 -6.62 -0.26 -7.82
C ARG A 179 -5.70 0.24 -8.93
N PHE A 180 -4.50 -0.33 -9.01
CA PHE A 180 -3.54 0.00 -10.08
C PHE A 180 -3.68 -0.89 -11.31
N GLU A 181 -4.46 -1.97 -11.24
CA GLU A 181 -4.56 -3.01 -12.27
C GLU A 181 -3.19 -3.58 -12.68
N GLN A 182 -2.29 -3.70 -11.70
CA GLN A 182 -0.88 -4.06 -11.90
C GLN A 182 -0.39 -5.10 -10.90
N VAL A 183 0.64 -5.82 -11.30
CA VAL A 183 1.30 -6.86 -10.50
C VAL A 183 2.61 -6.32 -9.94
N TYR A 184 2.85 -6.55 -8.65
CA TYR A 184 4.03 -6.13 -7.91
C TYR A 184 4.75 -7.35 -7.36
N LYS A 185 6.08 -7.29 -7.35
CA LYS A 185 6.91 -8.33 -6.76
C LYS A 185 7.15 -8.03 -5.29
N ILE A 186 6.96 -9.04 -4.45
CA ILE A 186 7.18 -8.95 -3.01
C ILE A 186 8.14 -10.05 -2.55
N SER A 187 8.88 -9.75 -1.49
CA SER A 187 9.85 -10.65 -0.88
C SER A 187 9.47 -10.95 0.56
N PHE A 188 9.68 -12.20 0.95
CA PHE A 188 9.37 -12.66 2.31
C PHE A 188 10.27 -11.96 3.33
N GLU A 189 9.66 -11.33 4.35
CA GLU A 189 10.37 -10.69 5.46
C GLU A 189 10.42 -11.60 6.68
N GLY A 190 9.34 -12.30 7.00
CA GLY A 190 9.29 -13.23 8.13
C GLY A 190 7.89 -13.66 8.56
N VAL A 191 7.83 -14.46 9.62
CA VAL A 191 6.58 -14.90 10.25
C VAL A 191 6.29 -14.04 11.48
N GLY A 192 5.03 -13.65 11.64
CA GLY A 192 4.48 -12.96 12.80
C GLY A 192 3.95 -13.95 13.84
N ARG A 193 2.73 -13.71 14.35
CA ARG A 193 2.10 -14.55 15.36
C ARG A 193 1.37 -15.74 14.73
N VAL A 194 1.49 -16.91 15.35
CA VAL A 194 0.60 -18.05 15.06
C VAL A 194 -0.66 -17.86 15.88
N LYS A 195 -1.80 -17.64 15.23
CA LYS A 195 -3.10 -17.63 15.88
C LYS A 195 -3.64 -19.06 15.81
N SER A 196 -3.65 -19.75 16.96
CA SER A 196 -4.31 -21.05 17.05
C SER A 196 -5.81 -20.82 17.16
N GLY A 197 -6.60 -21.33 16.22
CA GLY A 197 -8.05 -21.34 16.30
C GLY A 197 -8.58 -22.20 17.45
N ILE A 198 -9.92 -22.21 17.60
CA ILE A 198 -10.63 -23.01 18.62
C ILE A 198 -10.50 -24.52 18.33
N ALA A 199 -10.27 -24.89 17.06
CA ALA A 199 -10.02 -26.26 16.62
C ALA A 199 -8.50 -26.55 16.51
N PRO A 200 -8.06 -27.80 16.77
CA PRO A 200 -6.63 -28.17 16.74
C PRO A 200 -5.90 -27.96 15.40
N ASP A 201 -6.66 -27.81 14.31
CA ASP A 201 -6.18 -27.76 12.92
C ASP A 201 -6.44 -26.40 12.24
N ASP A 202 -6.91 -25.40 12.99
CA ASP A 202 -7.21 -24.05 12.49
C ASP A 202 -6.08 -23.07 12.84
N ALA A 203 -4.84 -23.53 12.67
CA ALA A 203 -3.67 -22.70 12.91
C ALA A 203 -3.48 -21.73 11.73
N LYS A 204 -3.59 -20.43 12.02
CA LYS A 204 -3.28 -19.37 11.06
C LYS A 204 -1.92 -18.77 11.33
N TYR A 205 -1.10 -18.70 10.28
CA TYR A 205 0.22 -18.10 10.28
C TYR A 205 0.12 -16.70 9.71
N GLU A 206 0.42 -15.70 10.54
CA GLU A 206 0.63 -14.35 10.06
C GLU A 206 2.00 -14.28 9.38
N VAL A 207 2.04 -13.88 8.11
CA VAL A 207 3.28 -13.71 7.33
C VAL A 207 3.46 -12.26 6.94
N ARG A 208 4.71 -11.83 6.88
CA ARG A 208 5.09 -10.46 6.49
C ARG A 208 5.98 -10.48 5.27
N PHE A 209 5.65 -9.60 4.34
CA PHE A 209 6.37 -9.36 3.10
C PHE A 209 6.69 -7.88 2.97
N LYS A 210 7.67 -7.58 2.13
CA LYS A 210 8.00 -6.23 1.69
C LYS A 210 7.98 -6.18 0.16
N PHE A 211 7.69 -5.01 -0.40
CA PHE A 211 7.89 -4.78 -1.83
C PHE A 211 9.36 -4.98 -2.21
N PHE A 212 9.59 -5.48 -3.43
CA PHE A 212 10.94 -5.66 -3.94
C PHE A 212 11.63 -4.31 -4.13
N ASP A 213 10.92 -3.35 -4.72
CA ASP A 213 11.30 -1.94 -4.72
C ASP A 213 10.62 -1.24 -3.53
N ALA A 214 11.41 -0.55 -2.71
CA ALA A 214 10.90 0.12 -1.51
C ALA A 214 9.96 1.29 -1.86
N ASP A 215 10.15 1.92 -3.02
CA ASP A 215 9.39 3.10 -3.42
C ASP A 215 8.00 2.73 -3.96
N GLU A 216 7.82 1.50 -4.47
CA GLU A 216 6.52 1.00 -4.94
C GLU A 216 5.48 0.99 -3.82
N GLY A 217 5.90 0.69 -2.58
CA GLY A 217 5.01 0.65 -1.41
C GLY A 217 4.39 1.98 -1.04
N ALA A 218 5.06 3.11 -1.35
CA ALA A 218 4.61 4.44 -0.96
C ALA A 218 3.23 4.79 -1.53
N ALA A 219 2.95 4.37 -2.76
CA ALA A 219 1.73 4.69 -3.49
C ALA A 219 0.48 3.94 -2.97
N PHE A 220 0.65 2.95 -2.10
CA PHE A 220 -0.43 2.15 -1.53
C PHE A 220 -1.10 2.85 -0.33
N ILE A 221 -2.36 2.49 -0.10
CA ILE A 221 -3.14 2.95 1.05
C ILE A 221 -3.01 1.89 2.16
N ASP A 222 -2.94 2.34 3.42
CA ASP A 222 -3.00 1.43 4.57
C ASP A 222 -4.30 0.60 4.54
N GLY A 223 -4.19 -0.71 4.73
CA GLY A 223 -5.32 -1.65 4.62
C GLY A 223 -5.69 -2.08 3.21
N GLU A 224 -4.98 -1.62 2.16
CA GLU A 224 -5.26 -2.04 0.78
C GLU A 224 -5.03 -3.54 0.62
N ALA A 225 -6.05 -4.25 0.11
CA ALA A 225 -5.98 -5.70 -0.12
C ALA A 225 -5.37 -6.01 -1.48
N LEU A 226 -4.31 -6.81 -1.48
CA LEU A 226 -3.59 -7.26 -2.66
C LEU A 226 -3.72 -8.77 -2.80
N GLU A 227 -4.13 -9.22 -3.98
CA GLU A 227 -4.36 -10.64 -4.26
C GLU A 227 -3.06 -11.32 -4.64
N VAL A 228 -2.73 -12.45 -4.03
CA VAL A 228 -1.55 -13.25 -4.40
C VAL A 228 -1.81 -13.95 -5.72
N VAL A 229 -1.07 -13.58 -6.77
CA VAL A 229 -1.29 -14.06 -8.14
C VAL A 229 -0.60 -15.40 -8.38
N SER A 230 0.55 -15.63 -7.77
CA SER A 230 1.26 -16.90 -7.89
C SER A 230 2.20 -17.16 -6.71
N THR A 231 2.08 -18.35 -6.14
CA THR A 231 3.12 -18.96 -5.28
C THR A 231 4.12 -19.78 -6.10
N THR A 232 3.91 -19.88 -7.41
CA THR A 232 4.71 -20.71 -8.31
C THR A 232 5.25 -19.85 -9.44
N SER A 233 6.57 -19.70 -9.47
CA SER A 233 7.34 -19.01 -10.50
C SER A 233 6.99 -19.50 -11.91
N ALA A 234 5.99 -18.88 -12.56
CA ALA A 234 5.73 -19.03 -14.00
C ALA A 234 4.78 -17.92 -14.50
N ASP A 235 5.33 -16.73 -14.71
CA ASP A 235 5.08 -15.86 -15.87
C ASP A 235 3.64 -15.32 -16.14
N HIS A 236 3.47 -14.02 -15.83
CA HIS A 236 2.77 -12.97 -16.60
C HIS A 236 1.24 -12.93 -16.75
N GLY A 237 0.67 -11.74 -16.45
CA GLY A 237 -0.62 -11.25 -16.95
C GLY A 237 -1.78 -12.18 -16.62
N LEU A 238 -2.98 -11.93 -17.17
CA LEU A 238 -4.02 -12.97 -17.16
C LEU A 238 -3.39 -14.26 -17.66
N ARG A 239 -3.42 -15.32 -16.82
CA ARG A 239 -2.81 -16.61 -17.15
C ARG A 239 -3.35 -16.95 -18.54
N PRO A 240 -2.52 -17.24 -19.55
CA PRO A 240 -3.01 -17.49 -20.91
C PRO A 240 -4.16 -18.52 -20.98
N SER A 241 -4.22 -19.43 -20.00
CA SER A 241 -5.32 -20.36 -19.74
C SER A 241 -6.66 -19.71 -19.39
N GLU A 242 -6.68 -18.60 -18.66
CA GLU A 242 -7.87 -17.81 -18.32
C GLU A 242 -8.41 -17.06 -19.53
N ARG A 243 -7.52 -16.56 -20.39
CA ARG A 243 -7.94 -15.89 -21.64
C ARG A 243 -8.71 -16.85 -22.54
N VAL A 244 -8.24 -18.09 -22.65
CA VAL A 244 -8.91 -19.15 -23.41
C VAL A 244 -10.20 -19.60 -22.75
N ALA A 245 -10.21 -19.78 -21.41
CA ALA A 245 -11.44 -20.13 -20.69
C ALA A 245 -12.53 -19.05 -20.83
N LYS A 246 -12.15 -17.78 -20.82
CA LYS A 246 -13.04 -16.63 -21.04
C LYS A 246 -13.69 -16.65 -22.42
N ILE A 247 -12.92 -16.95 -23.48
CA ILE A 247 -13.43 -17.08 -24.85
C ILE A 247 -14.46 -18.21 -24.97
N TRP A 248 -14.25 -19.34 -24.31
CA TRP A 248 -15.20 -20.45 -24.32
C TRP A 248 -16.47 -20.17 -23.52
N ASN A 249 -16.33 -19.57 -22.34
CA ASN A 249 -17.49 -19.20 -21.52
C ASN A 249 -18.39 -18.18 -22.24
N SER A 250 -17.84 -17.26 -23.05
CA SER A 250 -18.65 -16.34 -23.87
C SER A 250 -19.36 -17.03 -25.04
N LEU A 251 -18.70 -17.97 -25.71
CA LEU A 251 -19.29 -18.73 -26.83
C LEU A 251 -20.43 -19.67 -26.40
N ILE A 252 -20.32 -20.29 -25.22
CA ILE A 252 -21.29 -21.31 -24.75
C ILE A 252 -22.54 -20.67 -24.13
N LEU A 253 -22.40 -19.54 -23.42
CA LEU A 253 -23.50 -18.90 -22.69
C LEU A 253 -24.29 -17.87 -23.53
N GLY A 254 -23.91 -17.65 -24.79
CA GLY A 254 -24.68 -16.87 -25.76
C GLY A 254 -24.88 -15.40 -25.37
N ARG A 255 -23.78 -14.67 -25.17
CA ARG A 255 -23.75 -13.20 -25.18
C ARG A 255 -22.60 -12.69 -26.04
#